data_AF-A0A178WLQ2-F1
#
_entry.id   AF-A0A178WLQ2-F1
#
_cell.length_a   1.000
_cell.length_b   1.000
_cell.length_c   1.000
_cell.angle_alpha   90.00
_cell.angle_beta   90.00
_cell.angle_gamma   90.00
#
_symmetry.space_group_name_H-M   'P 1'
#
loop_
_entity.id
_entity.type
_entity.pdbx_description
1 polymer ?
#
loop_
_entity_poly.entity_id
_entity_poly.type
_entity_poly.pdbx_seq_one_letter_code
_entity_poly.pdbx_strand_id
1 'polypeptide(L)'
;MQFVYLGPHYNVNLQSIAVNGQILPIDPSVFTIATGDGTIIDTGTTLAYLPDEAYSPFIQAVANAVSQYGRPITYESYQCFEITAGDVDVFPQVSLSFAGGASMVLGPRAYLQIFSSSGSSIWCIGFQRMSHRRITILGDLVLKDKVVVYDLVRQRIGWAEYDCSLEVNVSASRGGRSKDVINTGQWRESGSESFNRSYYLLQLVVFLVHLFARFL
;
A
#
# COMPACT_ATOMS: atom_id res chain seq x y z
N MET A 1 -11.18 14.22 -1.30
CA MET A 1 -10.91 14.35 -2.75
C MET A 1 -12.06 13.74 -3.54
N GLN A 2 -12.33 14.26 -4.75
CA GLN A 2 -13.34 13.68 -5.65
C GLN A 2 -12.84 12.35 -6.22
N PHE A 3 -13.73 11.37 -6.38
CA PHE A 3 -13.44 10.18 -7.17
C PHE A 3 -14.25 10.16 -8.47
N VAL A 4 -13.74 9.42 -9.45
CA VAL A 4 -14.41 9.11 -10.72
C VAL A 4 -14.68 7.60 -10.75
N TYR A 5 -15.89 7.23 -11.16
CA TYR A 5 -16.25 5.83 -11.34
C TYR A 5 -15.73 5.34 -12.71
N LEU A 6 -14.86 4.33 -12.70
CA LEU A 6 -14.34 3.70 -13.91
C LEU A 6 -14.32 2.18 -13.71
N GLY A 7 -15.15 1.47 -14.47
CA GLY A 7 -15.31 0.02 -14.27
C GLY A 7 -15.79 -0.30 -12.86
N PRO A 8 -15.23 -1.31 -12.16
CA PRO A 8 -15.64 -1.68 -10.81
C PRO A 8 -14.98 -0.85 -9.69
N HIS A 9 -14.22 0.21 -10.01
CA HIS A 9 -13.36 0.89 -9.04
C HIS A 9 -13.65 2.39 -8.87
N TYR A 10 -13.44 2.88 -7.65
CA TYR A 10 -13.45 4.31 -7.31
C TYR A 10 -12.05 4.88 -7.51
N ASN A 11 -11.86 5.59 -8.61
CA ASN A 11 -10.57 6.15 -8.97
C ASN A 11 -10.41 7.56 -8.44
N VAL A 12 -9.25 7.85 -7.89
CA VAL A 12 -8.85 9.17 -7.41
C VAL A 12 -7.76 9.72 -8.32
N ASN A 13 -7.63 11.03 -8.38
CA ASN A 13 -6.67 11.68 -9.27
C ASN A 13 -5.42 12.08 -8.48
N LEU A 14 -4.42 11.20 -8.49
CA LEU A 14 -3.08 11.51 -7.98
C LEU A 14 -2.39 12.46 -8.97
N GLN A 15 -1.77 13.51 -8.46
CA GLN A 15 -1.10 14.53 -9.27
C GLN A 15 0.42 14.48 -9.13
N SER A 16 0.92 14.17 -7.94
CA SER A 16 2.35 14.10 -7.68
C SER A 16 2.69 13.24 -6.47
N ILE A 17 3.92 12.75 -6.49
CA ILE A 17 4.58 12.10 -5.36
C ILE A 17 5.74 13.00 -4.96
N ALA A 18 5.92 13.23 -3.66
CA ALA A 18 7.09 13.90 -3.12
C ALA A 18 7.79 13.00 -2.10
N VAL A 19 9.13 13.06 -2.09
CA VAL A 19 9.97 12.36 -1.11
C VAL A 19 10.79 13.41 -0.38
N ASN A 20 10.72 13.43 0.95
CA ASN A 20 11.36 14.45 1.79
C ASN A 20 11.01 15.90 1.35
N GLY A 21 9.75 16.14 1.02
CA GLY A 21 9.24 17.43 0.56
C GLY A 21 9.61 17.81 -0.89
N GLN A 22 10.42 17.01 -1.59
CA GLN A 22 10.79 17.26 -2.98
C GLN A 22 9.86 16.51 -3.92
N ILE A 23 9.14 17.25 -4.77
CA ILE A 23 8.26 16.68 -5.79
C ILE A 23 9.12 15.92 -6.82
N LEU A 24 8.76 14.66 -7.07
CA LEU A 24 9.44 13.83 -8.05
C LEU A 24 9.11 14.28 -9.48
N PRO A 25 10.07 14.18 -10.43
CA PRO A 25 9.86 14.57 -11.82
C PRO A 25 9.07 13.50 -12.58
N ILE A 26 7.80 13.33 -12.22
CA ILE A 26 6.86 12.40 -12.85
C ILE A 26 5.80 13.21 -13.58
N ASP A 27 5.56 12.90 -14.85
CA ASP A 27 4.48 13.52 -15.61
C ASP A 27 3.13 13.18 -14.95
N PRO A 28 2.30 14.16 -14.53
CA PRO A 28 1.03 13.88 -13.87
C PRO A 28 0.09 13.00 -14.71
N SER A 29 0.22 13.01 -16.05
CA SER A 29 -0.54 12.13 -16.94
C SER A 29 -0.31 10.64 -16.64
N VAL A 30 0.80 10.24 -16.03
CA VAL A 30 1.06 8.85 -15.59
C VAL A 30 -0.04 8.33 -14.66
N PHE A 31 -0.67 9.21 -13.89
CA PHE A 31 -1.68 8.86 -12.89
C PHE A 31 -3.12 9.06 -13.36
N THR A 32 -3.33 9.60 -14.57
CA THR A 32 -4.68 9.95 -15.03
C THR A 32 -5.39 8.77 -15.68
N ILE A 33 -6.71 8.79 -15.59
CA ILE A 33 -7.59 7.83 -16.28
C ILE A 33 -7.56 8.02 -17.81
N ALA A 34 -7.17 9.21 -18.30
CA ALA A 34 -7.14 9.49 -19.74
C ALA A 34 -6.07 8.66 -20.49
N THR A 35 -5.04 8.22 -19.77
CA THR A 35 -3.83 7.58 -20.31
C THR A 35 -3.54 6.23 -19.64
N GLY A 36 -4.43 5.76 -18.77
CA GLY A 36 -4.26 4.57 -17.94
C GLY A 36 -5.52 4.24 -17.13
N ASP A 37 -5.37 3.44 -16.08
CA ASP A 37 -6.48 3.04 -15.21
C ASP A 37 -6.67 3.98 -14.02
N GLY A 38 -5.79 4.97 -13.85
CA GLY A 38 -5.85 5.94 -12.76
C GLY A 38 -5.20 5.45 -11.47
N THR A 39 -5.67 5.99 -10.34
CA THR A 39 -5.24 5.60 -8.99
C THR A 39 -6.42 5.04 -8.21
N ILE A 40 -6.27 3.83 -7.68
CA ILE A 40 -7.30 3.14 -6.90
C ILE A 40 -6.89 3.09 -5.44
N ILE A 41 -7.85 3.33 -4.54
CA ILE A 41 -7.75 2.99 -3.12
C ILE A 41 -8.43 1.63 -2.93
N ASP A 42 -7.65 0.61 -2.60
CA ASP A 42 -8.10 -0.78 -2.63
C ASP A 42 -7.65 -1.57 -1.38
N THR A 43 -8.57 -1.73 -0.42
CA THR A 43 -8.33 -2.54 0.77
C THR A 43 -8.19 -4.05 0.47
N GLY A 44 -8.53 -4.50 -0.75
CA GLY A 44 -8.34 -5.88 -1.19
C GLY A 44 -6.90 -6.20 -1.65
N THR A 45 -6.04 -5.18 -1.76
CA THR A 45 -4.64 -5.33 -2.13
C THR A 45 -3.75 -5.09 -0.92
N THR A 46 -2.76 -5.97 -0.66
CA THR A 46 -1.86 -5.84 0.50
C THR A 46 -0.84 -4.72 0.35
N LEU A 47 -0.16 -4.69 -0.80
CA LEU A 47 0.93 -3.76 -1.11
C LEU A 47 0.42 -2.52 -1.84
N ALA A 48 1.33 -1.64 -2.23
CA ALA A 48 1.03 -0.59 -3.18
C ALA A 48 1.70 -0.86 -4.53
N TYR A 49 1.18 -0.26 -5.59
CA TYR A 49 1.69 -0.45 -6.95
C TYR A 49 1.78 0.89 -7.66
N LEU A 50 2.87 1.08 -8.41
CA LEU A 50 3.09 2.25 -9.25
C LEU A 50 3.34 1.83 -10.70
N PRO A 51 2.88 2.62 -11.69
CA PRO A 51 3.34 2.52 -13.05
C PRO A 51 4.86 2.63 -13.13
N ASP A 52 5.45 2.04 -14.17
CA ASP A 52 6.91 1.99 -14.39
C ASP A 52 7.57 3.37 -14.28
N GLU A 53 6.92 4.37 -14.88
CA GLU A 53 7.37 5.76 -14.97
C GLU A 53 7.39 6.46 -13.60
N ALA A 54 6.55 6.03 -12.65
CA ALA A 54 6.50 6.57 -11.30
C ALA A 54 7.33 5.73 -10.30
N TYR A 55 7.40 4.42 -10.51
CA TYR A 55 8.13 3.49 -9.65
C TYR A 55 9.62 3.81 -9.60
N SER A 56 10.26 3.99 -10.76
CA SER A 56 11.73 4.15 -10.80
C SER A 56 12.21 5.45 -10.12
N PRO A 57 11.61 6.63 -10.38
CA PRO A 57 11.95 7.86 -9.64
C PRO A 57 11.66 7.75 -8.14
N PHE A 58 10.58 7.08 -7.75
CA PHE A 58 10.22 6.88 -6.34
C PHE A 58 11.28 6.06 -5.60
N ILE A 59 11.65 4.89 -6.15
CA ILE A 59 12.68 4.03 -5.57
C ILE A 59 14.02 4.78 -5.45
N GLN A 60 14.43 5.48 -6.51
CA GLN A 60 15.69 6.22 -6.53
C GLN A 60 15.71 7.34 -5.47
N ALA A 61 14.61 8.08 -5.33
CA ALA A 61 14.52 9.16 -4.35
C ALA A 61 14.60 8.64 -2.91
N VAL A 62 13.89 7.54 -2.59
CA VAL A 62 13.99 6.92 -1.26
C VAL A 62 15.39 6.39 -1.01
N ALA A 63 15.99 5.69 -1.99
CA ALA A 63 17.35 5.15 -1.86
C ALA A 63 18.40 6.24 -1.61
N ASN A 64 18.31 7.35 -2.34
CA ASN A 64 19.21 8.49 -2.16
C ASN A 64 19.07 9.08 -0.75
N ALA A 65 17.83 9.24 -0.26
CA ALA A 65 17.56 9.82 1.05
C ALA A 65 18.14 8.99 2.21
N VAL A 66 18.24 7.67 2.05
CA VAL A 66 18.73 6.77 3.11
C VAL A 66 20.15 6.25 2.90
N SER A 67 20.83 6.71 1.85
CA SER A 67 22.14 6.20 1.43
C SER A 67 23.24 6.27 2.49
N GLN A 68 23.15 7.20 3.45
CA GLN A 68 24.09 7.33 4.56
C GLN A 68 23.83 6.36 5.73
N TYR A 69 22.64 5.74 5.79
CA TYR A 69 22.20 4.90 6.90
C TYR A 69 22.22 3.40 6.59
N GLY A 70 22.31 3.04 5.31
CA GLY A 70 22.30 1.65 4.89
C GLY A 70 22.59 1.46 3.41
N ARG A 71 22.69 0.19 3.02
CA ARG A 71 22.97 -0.22 1.64
C ARG A 71 21.70 -0.72 0.96
N PRO A 72 21.42 -0.31 -0.30
CA PRO A 72 20.35 -0.92 -1.07
C PRO A 72 20.70 -2.38 -1.38
N ILE A 73 19.71 -3.25 -1.24
CA ILE A 73 19.77 -4.66 -1.62
C ILE A 73 18.48 -5.04 -2.35
N THR A 74 18.51 -6.15 -3.08
CA THR A 74 17.30 -6.79 -3.59
C THR A 74 17.06 -8.06 -2.81
N TYR A 75 15.85 -8.20 -2.27
CA TYR A 75 15.42 -9.40 -1.54
C TYR A 75 14.08 -9.83 -2.10
N GLU A 76 13.96 -11.07 -2.58
CA GLU A 76 12.71 -11.62 -3.14
C GLU A 76 11.98 -10.67 -4.12
N SER A 77 12.72 -10.01 -5.02
CA SER A 77 12.26 -8.98 -5.98
C SER A 77 11.89 -7.60 -5.41
N TYR A 78 11.88 -7.43 -4.10
CA TYR A 78 11.71 -6.14 -3.45
C TYR A 78 12.99 -5.30 -3.48
N GLN A 79 12.84 -3.99 -3.63
CA GLN A 79 13.91 -3.05 -3.30
C GLN A 79 13.96 -2.88 -1.78
N CYS A 80 15.07 -3.26 -1.17
CA CYS A 80 15.25 -3.20 0.26
C CYS A 80 16.53 -2.49 0.65
N PHE A 81 16.69 -2.30 1.95
CA PHE A 81 17.83 -1.66 2.57
C PHE A 81 18.20 -2.44 3.83
N GLU A 82 19.46 -2.84 3.91
CA GLU A 82 20.03 -3.25 5.19
C GLU A 82 20.53 -1.99 5.88
N ILE A 83 19.87 -1.62 6.97
CA ILE A 83 20.21 -0.44 7.77
C ILE A 83 21.27 -0.85 8.79
N THR A 84 22.41 -0.16 8.75
CA THR A 84 23.57 -0.43 9.62
C THR A 84 23.61 0.53 10.81
N ALA A 85 22.89 1.65 10.75
CA ALA A 85 22.76 2.63 11.82
C ALA A 85 21.39 3.34 11.76
N GLY A 86 20.79 3.57 12.93
CA GLY A 86 19.45 4.18 13.05
C GLY A 86 18.32 3.15 13.04
N ASP A 87 17.08 3.64 13.06
CA ASP A 87 15.88 2.82 13.01
C ASP A 87 15.09 3.08 11.71
N VAL A 88 13.80 2.74 11.66
CA VAL A 88 12.96 2.99 10.49
C VAL A 88 12.74 4.48 10.18
N ASP A 89 12.91 5.37 11.15
CA ASP A 89 12.64 6.81 11.00
C ASP A 89 13.74 7.55 10.24
N VAL A 90 14.86 6.88 9.92
CA VAL A 90 15.87 7.41 8.99
C VAL A 90 15.35 7.50 7.55
N PHE A 91 14.27 6.78 7.25
CA PHE A 91 13.61 6.83 5.95
C PHE A 91 12.78 8.10 5.78
N PRO A 92 12.70 8.66 4.57
CA PRO A 92 12.03 9.93 4.33
C PRO A 92 10.51 9.82 4.45
N GLN A 93 9.87 10.94 4.76
CA GLN A 93 8.45 11.08 4.55
C GLN A 93 8.11 11.07 3.05
N VAL A 94 7.01 10.43 2.69
CA VAL A 94 6.46 10.41 1.32
C VAL A 94 5.13 11.14 1.31
N SER A 95 4.88 12.02 0.35
CA SER A 95 3.59 12.71 0.20
C SER A 95 2.94 12.37 -1.14
N LEU A 96 1.67 12.00 -1.12
CA LEU A 96 0.83 11.75 -2.29
C LEU A 96 -0.17 12.91 -2.41
N SER A 97 -0.04 13.73 -3.45
CA SER A 97 -0.90 14.90 -3.64
C SER A 97 -1.97 14.63 -4.68
N PHE A 98 -3.23 14.86 -4.32
CA PHE A 98 -4.40 14.55 -5.13
C PHE A 98 -5.11 15.81 -5.61
N ALA A 99 -5.83 15.69 -6.73
CA ALA A 99 -6.67 16.75 -7.24
C ALA A 99 -7.68 17.22 -6.19
N GLY A 100 -7.91 18.53 -6.14
CA GLY A 100 -8.69 19.19 -5.09
C GLY A 100 -7.89 19.50 -3.82
N GLY A 101 -6.56 19.36 -3.86
CA GLY A 101 -5.64 19.84 -2.83
C GLY A 101 -5.48 18.92 -1.62
N ALA A 102 -6.03 17.71 -1.66
CA ALA A 102 -5.81 16.74 -0.59
C ALA A 102 -4.40 16.14 -0.70
N SER A 103 -3.72 15.95 0.44
CA SER A 103 -2.38 15.36 0.47
C SER A 103 -2.32 14.27 1.55
N MET A 104 -1.92 13.07 1.16
CA MET A 104 -1.70 11.95 2.08
C MET A 104 -0.21 11.87 2.39
N VAL A 105 0.13 12.05 3.66
CA VAL A 105 1.50 12.06 4.14
C VAL A 105 1.80 10.74 4.81
N LEU A 106 2.78 10.01 4.27
CA LEU A 106 3.15 8.67 4.69
C LEU A 106 4.46 8.73 5.48
N GLY A 107 4.42 8.23 6.72
CA GLY A 107 5.63 7.88 7.45
C GLY A 107 6.26 6.60 6.89
N PRO A 108 7.51 6.28 7.27
CA PRO A 108 8.23 5.10 6.78
C PRO A 108 7.45 3.78 6.85
N ARG A 109 6.74 3.54 7.96
CA ARG A 109 5.96 2.30 8.18
C ARG A 109 4.74 2.16 7.28
N ALA A 110 4.29 3.24 6.63
CA ALA A 110 3.17 3.23 5.68
C ALA A 110 3.61 2.92 4.24
N TYR A 111 4.90 2.70 3.99
CA TYR A 111 5.40 2.26 2.69
C TYR A 111 6.55 1.24 2.76
N LEU A 112 7.02 0.89 3.96
CA LEU A 112 8.05 -0.13 4.18
C LEU A 112 7.47 -1.38 4.84
N GLN A 113 8.03 -2.52 4.46
CA GLN A 113 7.88 -3.79 5.14
C GLN A 113 9.18 -4.17 5.82
N ILE A 114 9.09 -4.79 6.99
CA ILE A 114 10.26 -5.32 7.69
C ILE A 114 10.41 -6.82 7.42
N PHE A 115 11.62 -7.21 7.04
CA PHE A 115 12.07 -8.59 7.02
C PHE A 115 13.22 -8.71 8.01
N SER A 116 13.10 -9.61 8.98
CA SER A 116 14.19 -9.87 9.92
C SER A 116 15.08 -10.96 9.36
N SER A 117 16.37 -10.65 9.17
CA SER A 117 17.41 -11.65 8.95
C SER A 117 18.32 -11.66 10.18
N SER A 118 18.90 -12.81 10.53
CA SER A 118 19.69 -13.02 11.75
C SER A 118 20.66 -11.88 12.05
N GLY A 119 20.28 -10.96 12.95
CA GLY A 119 21.11 -9.84 13.42
C GLY A 119 20.89 -8.47 12.76
N SER A 120 20.16 -8.36 11.65
CA SER A 120 19.92 -7.10 10.91
C SER A 120 18.44 -6.92 10.53
N SER A 121 17.94 -5.69 10.63
CA SER A 121 16.61 -5.33 10.08
C SER A 121 16.74 -4.97 8.61
N ILE A 122 16.05 -5.73 7.74
CA ILE A 122 15.93 -5.42 6.32
C ILE A 122 14.60 -4.72 6.11
N TRP A 123 14.66 -3.48 5.60
CA TRP A 123 13.47 -2.70 5.28
C TRP A 123 13.26 -2.68 3.78
N CYS A 124 12.13 -3.18 3.31
CA CYS A 124 11.77 -3.30 1.91
C CYS A 124 10.69 -2.29 1.55
N ILE A 125 10.83 -1.60 0.43
CA ILE A 125 9.77 -0.74 -0.11
C ILE A 125 8.62 -1.64 -0.57
N GLY A 126 7.44 -1.44 0.02
CA GLY A 126 6.22 -2.18 -0.29
C GLY A 126 5.42 -1.61 -1.46
N PHE A 127 5.96 -0.61 -2.16
CA PHE A 127 5.50 -0.27 -3.50
C PHE A 127 6.15 -1.22 -4.51
N GLN A 128 5.34 -1.80 -5.39
CA GLN A 128 5.76 -2.73 -6.44
C GLN A 128 5.59 -2.09 -7.83
N ARG A 129 6.36 -2.60 -8.79
CA ARG A 129 6.30 -2.15 -10.18
C ARG A 129 5.08 -2.76 -10.88
N MET A 130 4.31 -1.94 -11.57
CA MET A 130 3.22 -2.35 -12.44
C MET A 130 3.63 -2.20 -13.92
N SER A 131 4.28 -3.23 -14.46
CA SER A 131 5.00 -3.17 -15.74
C SER A 131 4.10 -3.12 -16.99
N HIS A 132 2.84 -3.54 -16.86
CA HIS A 132 1.96 -3.79 -18.02
C HIS A 132 0.76 -2.85 -18.09
N ARG A 133 0.55 -2.03 -17.06
CA ARG A 133 -0.61 -1.15 -16.93
C ARG A 133 -0.20 0.13 -16.21
N ARG A 134 -0.70 1.26 -16.70
CA ARG A 134 -0.60 2.54 -15.99
C ARG A 134 -1.69 2.63 -14.93
N ILE A 135 -1.53 1.83 -13.89
CA ILE A 135 -2.41 1.80 -12.73
C ILE A 135 -1.60 2.00 -11.47
N THR A 136 -2.08 2.91 -10.61
CA THR A 136 -1.59 3.06 -9.25
C THR A 136 -2.59 2.40 -8.30
N ILE A 137 -2.11 1.58 -7.38
CA ILE A 137 -2.96 0.96 -6.36
C ILE A 137 -2.39 1.34 -5.00
N LEU A 138 -3.20 1.98 -4.17
CA LEU A 138 -2.92 2.24 -2.77
C LEU A 138 -3.64 1.17 -1.94
N GLY A 139 -2.89 0.12 -1.60
CA GLY A 139 -3.41 -1.00 -0.82
C GLY A 139 -3.27 -0.82 0.69
N ASP A 140 -3.58 -1.89 1.42
CA ASP A 140 -3.62 -1.94 2.89
C ASP A 140 -2.37 -1.35 3.54
N LEU A 141 -1.16 -1.61 3.01
CA LEU A 141 0.08 -1.02 3.52
C LEU A 141 0.01 0.52 3.65
N VAL A 142 -0.55 1.20 2.65
CA VAL A 142 -0.68 2.67 2.62
C VAL A 142 -1.89 3.13 3.44
N LEU A 143 -2.94 2.32 3.46
CA LEU A 143 -4.21 2.63 4.12
C LEU A 143 -4.22 2.30 5.62
N LYS A 144 -3.24 1.54 6.08
CA LYS A 144 -3.05 1.20 7.48
C LYS A 144 -2.99 2.47 8.35
N ASP A 145 -3.52 2.34 9.56
CA ASP A 145 -3.63 3.40 10.56
C ASP A 145 -4.43 4.61 10.07
N LYS A 146 -5.41 4.37 9.17
CA LYS A 146 -6.36 5.38 8.70
C LYS A 146 -7.79 4.85 8.71
N VAL A 147 -8.72 5.73 9.04
CA VAL A 147 -10.14 5.54 8.73
C VAL A 147 -10.40 6.14 7.35
N VAL A 148 -10.79 5.31 6.39
CA VAL A 148 -11.10 5.73 5.02
C VAL A 148 -12.62 5.75 4.83
N VAL A 149 -13.15 6.86 4.31
CA VAL A 149 -14.59 7.07 4.10
C VAL A 149 -14.88 7.24 2.62
N TYR A 150 -15.74 6.37 2.10
CA TYR A 150 -16.31 6.47 0.76
C TYR A 150 -17.69 7.16 0.85
N ASP A 151 -17.74 8.47 0.63
CA ASP A 151 -18.99 9.23 0.56
C ASP A 151 -19.53 9.12 -0.87
N LEU A 152 -20.28 8.05 -1.14
CA LEU A 152 -20.82 7.73 -2.47
C LEU A 152 -21.83 8.77 -2.96
N VAL A 153 -22.59 9.38 -2.04
CA VAL A 153 -23.59 10.41 -2.37
C VAL A 153 -22.91 11.66 -2.89
N ARG A 154 -21.82 12.09 -2.26
CA ARG A 154 -21.04 13.26 -2.70
C ARG A 154 -19.85 12.90 -3.61
N GLN A 155 -19.74 11.63 -3.99
CA GLN A 155 -18.70 11.10 -4.87
C GLN A 155 -17.26 11.47 -4.45
N ARG A 156 -16.98 11.38 -3.14
CA ARG A 156 -15.67 11.75 -2.59
C ARG A 156 -15.14 10.68 -1.65
N ILE A 157 -13.82 10.57 -1.62
CA ILE A 157 -13.09 9.78 -0.62
C ILE A 157 -12.34 10.73 0.32
N GLY A 158 -12.35 10.40 1.60
CA GLY A 158 -11.56 11.07 2.62
C GLY A 158 -10.91 10.05 3.55
N TRP A 159 -9.89 10.49 4.26
CA TRP A 159 -9.23 9.69 5.28
C TRP A 159 -8.83 10.55 6.47
N ALA A 160 -8.62 9.91 7.62
CA ALA A 160 -8.00 10.51 8.79
C ALA A 160 -7.07 9.47 9.42
N GLU A 161 -5.92 9.90 9.95
CA GLU A 161 -5.06 9.03 10.75
C GLU A 161 -5.83 8.52 11.98
N TYR A 162 -5.60 7.27 12.34
CA TYR A 162 -6.32 6.58 13.39
C TYR A 162 -5.44 5.55 14.08
N ASP A 163 -5.45 5.56 15.40
CA ASP A 163 -4.79 4.54 16.20
C ASP A 163 -5.65 3.27 16.23
N CYS A 164 -5.20 2.23 15.52
CA CYS A 164 -5.92 0.97 15.41
C CYS A 164 -6.04 0.20 16.74
N SER A 165 -5.40 0.65 17.83
CA SER A 165 -5.66 0.12 19.18
C SER A 165 -6.94 0.66 19.81
N LEU A 166 -7.53 1.72 19.24
CA LEU A 166 -8.76 2.35 19.71
C LEU A 166 -10.00 1.80 18.99
N GLU A 167 -11.14 1.78 19.68
CA GLU A 167 -12.43 1.39 19.09
C GLU A 167 -13.01 2.46 18.17
N VAL A 168 -13.40 2.06 16.94
CA VAL A 168 -14.06 2.97 15.99
C VAL A 168 -15.54 3.07 16.37
N ASN A 169 -15.94 4.19 16.96
CA ASN A 169 -17.34 4.45 17.29
C ASN A 169 -18.10 4.98 16.08
N VAL A 170 -18.96 4.14 15.49
CA VAL A 170 -19.83 4.52 14.38
C VAL A 170 -21.28 4.68 14.85
N SER A 171 -21.80 5.91 14.70
CA SER A 171 -23.23 6.18 14.87
C SER A 171 -23.91 6.31 13.52
N ALA A 172 -24.79 5.37 13.18
CA ALA A 172 -25.65 5.52 12.01
C ALA A 172 -26.89 6.33 12.39
N SER A 173 -27.02 7.56 11.88
CA SER A 173 -28.30 8.27 11.93
C SER A 173 -29.23 7.65 10.88
N ARG A 174 -29.96 6.59 11.24
CA ARG A 174 -31.09 6.17 10.40
C ARG A 174 -32.11 7.30 10.38
N GLY A 175 -32.49 7.74 9.18
CA GLY A 175 -33.75 8.44 9.01
C GLY A 175 -34.88 7.54 9.50
N GLY A 176 -35.30 7.74 10.76
CA GLY A 176 -36.33 6.95 11.42
C GLY A 176 -35.83 5.67 12.12
N ARG A 177 -35.73 5.75 13.45
CA ARG A 177 -35.64 4.68 14.47
C ARG A 177 -34.29 3.91 14.63
N SER A 178 -33.86 3.95 15.90
CA SER A 178 -32.72 3.35 16.61
C SER A 178 -31.34 4.03 16.47
N LYS A 179 -30.85 4.57 17.61
CA LYS A 179 -29.46 4.94 17.86
C LYS A 179 -28.71 3.69 18.28
N ASP A 180 -28.44 2.79 17.35
CA ASP A 180 -27.59 1.65 17.64
C ASP A 180 -26.14 2.09 17.40
N VAL A 181 -25.41 2.32 18.49
CA VAL A 181 -23.96 2.44 18.45
C VAL A 181 -23.40 1.05 18.16
N ILE A 182 -22.85 0.85 16.97
CA ILE A 182 -22.22 -0.43 16.62
C ILE A 182 -20.76 -0.33 17.07
N ASN A 183 -20.41 -1.02 18.15
CA ASN A 183 -19.02 -1.13 18.59
C ASN A 183 -18.32 -2.25 17.81
N THR A 184 -17.29 -1.91 17.04
CA THR A 184 -16.55 -2.87 16.23
C THR A 184 -15.65 -3.80 17.06
N GLY A 185 -15.40 -3.51 18.34
CA GLY A 185 -14.67 -4.39 19.27
C GLY A 185 -15.33 -5.75 19.52
N GLN A 186 -16.59 -5.92 19.09
CA GLN A 186 -17.33 -7.19 19.19
C GLN A 186 -17.08 -8.17 18.03
N TRP A 187 -16.37 -7.76 16.97
CA TRP A 187 -15.90 -8.68 15.94
C TRP A 187 -14.71 -9.47 16.48
N ARG A 188 -15.02 -10.55 17.19
CA ARG A 188 -14.05 -11.61 17.50
C ARG A 188 -13.41 -12.07 16.19
N GLU A 189 -12.09 -12.21 16.24
CA GLU A 189 -11.23 -12.83 15.25
C GLU A 189 -11.94 -13.92 14.44
N SER A 190 -12.31 -13.62 13.20
CA SER A 190 -12.26 -14.62 12.15
C SER A 190 -10.86 -14.54 11.54
N GLY A 191 -9.87 -14.91 12.34
CA GLY A 191 -8.57 -15.28 11.83
C GLY A 191 -8.76 -16.43 10.84
N SER A 192 -8.16 -16.31 9.67
CA SER A 192 -8.16 -17.36 8.65
C SER A 192 -7.26 -18.51 9.09
N GLU A 193 -7.65 -19.27 10.12
CA GLU A 193 -7.09 -20.59 10.40
C GLU A 193 -7.67 -21.61 9.41
N SER A 194 -7.25 -21.54 8.15
CA SER A 194 -7.43 -22.67 7.21
C SER A 194 -6.60 -22.61 5.92
N PHE A 195 -5.71 -21.63 5.72
CA PHE A 195 -5.08 -21.47 4.41
C PHE A 195 -3.69 -22.10 4.20
N ASN A 196 -3.10 -22.78 5.20
CA ASN A 196 -1.76 -23.33 5.04
C ASN A 196 -1.72 -24.76 4.48
N ARG A 197 -2.67 -25.64 4.79
CA ARG A 197 -2.50 -27.08 4.48
C ARG A 197 -2.61 -27.40 2.98
N SER A 198 -3.51 -26.75 2.25
CA SER A 198 -3.66 -26.98 0.80
C SER A 198 -2.51 -26.39 -0.02
N TYR A 199 -1.92 -25.27 0.41
CA TYR A 199 -0.82 -24.63 -0.31
C TYR A 199 0.48 -25.43 -0.20
N TYR A 200 0.80 -25.94 1.00
CA TYR A 200 1.93 -26.86 1.19
C TYR A 200 1.76 -28.19 0.45
N LEU A 201 0.53 -28.72 0.38
CA LEU A 201 0.25 -29.93 -0.39
C LEU A 201 0.40 -29.70 -1.90
N LEU A 202 -0.03 -28.55 -2.44
CA LEU A 202 0.19 -28.20 -3.84
C LEU A 202 1.69 -28.06 -4.16
N GLN A 203 2.45 -27.39 -3.29
CA GLN A 203 3.91 -27.22 -3.45
C GLN A 203 4.65 -28.57 -3.41
N LEU A 204 4.26 -29.48 -2.51
CA LEU A 204 4.80 -30.84 -2.43
C LEU A 204 4.49 -31.67 -3.68
N VAL A 205 3.28 -31.59 -4.21
CA VAL A 205 2.90 -32.31 -5.44
C VAL A 205 3.68 -31.79 -6.64
N VAL A 206 3.82 -30.47 -6.80
CA VAL A 206 4.61 -29.86 -7.88
C VAL A 206 6.08 -30.25 -7.77
N PHE A 207 6.65 -30.25 -6.57
CA PHE A 207 8.04 -30.65 -6.32
C PHE A 207 8.28 -32.14 -6.62
N LEU A 208 7.36 -33.02 -6.21
CA LEU A 208 7.42 -34.46 -6.51
C LEU A 208 7.30 -34.72 -8.01
N VAL A 209 6.39 -34.05 -8.71
CA VAL A 209 6.26 -34.16 -10.18
C VAL A 209 7.55 -33.70 -10.88
N HIS A 210 8.21 -32.64 -10.40
CA HIS A 210 9.50 -32.18 -10.93
C HIS A 210 10.66 -33.13 -10.61
N LEU A 211 10.61 -33.84 -9.48
CA LEU A 211 11.59 -34.86 -9.13
C LEU A 211 11.45 -36.09 -10.03
N PHE A 212 10.23 -36.59 -10.25
CA PHE A 212 9.99 -37.77 -11.09
C PHE A 212 10.23 -37.52 -12.58
N ALA A 213 9.97 -36.30 -13.08
CA ALA A 213 10.27 -35.92 -14.47
C ALA A 213 11.78 -35.81 -14.78
N ARG A 214 12.66 -35.84 -13.77
CA ARG A 214 14.12 -35.83 -13.94
C ARG A 214 14.76 -37.23 -13.94
N PHE A 215 13.98 -38.28 -13.67
CA PHE A 215 14.44 -39.68 -13.63
C PHE A 215 13.78 -40.58 -14.68
N LEU A 216 13.13 -39.98 -15.69
CA LEU A 216 12.63 -40.63 -16.90
C LEU A 216 13.38 -40.09 -18.13
#